data_AF-A0AAD0QLX7-F1
#
_entry.id   AF-A0AAD0QLX7-F1
#
_cell.length_a   1.000
_cell.length_b   1.000
_cell.length_c   1.000
_cell.angle_alpha   90.00
_cell.angle_beta   90.00
_cell.angle_gamma   90.00
#
_symmetry.space_group_name_H-M   'P 1'
#
loop_
_entity.id
_entity.type
_entity.pdbx_description
1 polymer ?
#
loop_
_entity_poly.entity_id
_entity_poly.type
_entity_poly.pdbx_seq_one_letter_code
_entity_poly.pdbx_strand_id
1 'polypeptide(L)'
;MVDTTFIIISIFILLFIIKKFNVLKVLSYGGRIERDFQGCYIISYPKSAELHNKGEAFDIDIDEFFELNPKLKGKIPIEKRLGIRDNNSLSVEIELKERKKIEKKYSTPIKQKGKKRREDV
;
A
#
# COMPACT_ATOMS: atom_id res chain seq x y z
N MET A 1 21.23 -23.47 -40.77
CA MET A 1 21.95 -22.64 -39.79
C MET A 1 20.99 -21.53 -39.43
N VAL A 2 20.24 -21.66 -38.33
CA VAL A 2 19.30 -20.60 -37.92
C VAL A 2 20.17 -19.41 -37.58
N ASP A 3 20.04 -18.36 -38.38
CA ASP A 3 20.96 -17.25 -38.39
C ASP A 3 21.00 -16.60 -37.01
N THR A 4 22.13 -16.75 -36.34
CA THR A 4 22.43 -16.15 -35.03
C THR A 4 22.15 -14.65 -35.03
N THR A 5 22.25 -13.99 -36.19
CA THR A 5 21.86 -12.60 -36.42
C THR A 5 20.37 -12.36 -36.21
N PHE A 6 19.48 -13.26 -36.66
CA PHE A 6 18.04 -13.15 -36.43
C PHE A 6 17.69 -13.28 -34.94
N ILE A 7 18.39 -14.18 -34.23
CA ILE A 7 18.23 -14.34 -32.78
C ILE A 7 18.66 -13.06 -32.05
N ILE A 8 19.81 -12.49 -32.43
CA ILE A 8 20.32 -11.25 -31.83
C ILE A 8 19.34 -10.09 -32.06
N ILE A 9 18.85 -9.92 -33.29
CA ILE A 9 17.89 -8.86 -33.64
C ILE A 9 16.58 -9.04 -32.83
N SER A 10 16.09 -10.27 -32.72
CA SER A 10 14.89 -10.59 -31.93
C SER A 10 15.06 -10.23 -30.45
N ILE A 11 16.20 -10.54 -29.84
CA ILE A 11 16.52 -10.18 -28.45
C ILE A 11 16.55 -8.65 -28.28
N PHE A 12 17.15 -7.91 -29.21
CA PHE A 12 17.19 -6.45 -29.14
C PHE A 12 15.80 -5.82 -29.24
N ILE A 13 14.93 -6.35 -30.11
CA ILE A 13 13.54 -5.89 -30.22
C ILE A 13 12.78 -6.18 -28.92
N LEU A 14 12.95 -7.37 -28.33
CA LEU A 14 12.33 -7.72 -27.06
C LEU A 14 12.79 -6.79 -25.92
N LEU A 15 14.10 -6.54 -25.80
CA LEU A 15 14.67 -5.61 -24.82
C LEU A 15 14.16 -4.17 -25.02
N PHE A 16 14.02 -3.74 -26.28
CA PHE A 16 13.47 -2.43 -26.61
C PHE A 16 12.00 -2.30 -26.19
N ILE A 17 11.18 -3.34 -26.41
CA ILE A 17 9.78 -3.38 -25.96
C ILE A 17 9.72 -3.35 -24.42
N ILE A 18 10.52 -4.17 -23.73
CA ILE A 18 10.60 -4.18 -22.26
C ILE A 18 10.95 -2.80 -21.71
N LYS A 19 11.94 -2.12 -22.32
CA LYS A 19 12.39 -0.77 -21.93
C LYS A 19 11.33 0.29 -22.22
N LYS A 20 10.72 0.27 -23.41
CA LYS A 20 9.76 1.30 -23.86
C LYS A 20 8.44 1.22 -23.11
N PHE A 21 7.93 0.01 -22.88
CA PHE A 21 6.66 -0.20 -22.18
C PHE A 21 6.82 -0.32 -20.67
N ASN A 22 8.04 -0.14 -20.15
CA ASN A 22 8.34 -0.18 -18.72
C ASN A 22 7.69 -1.41 -18.05
N VAL A 23 7.69 -2.55 -18.73
CA VAL A 23 6.94 -3.76 -18.33
C VAL A 23 7.41 -4.26 -16.96
N LEU A 24 8.65 -3.96 -16.59
CA LEU A 24 9.20 -4.17 -15.25
C LEU A 24 8.46 -3.39 -14.15
N LYS A 25 7.98 -2.16 -14.43
CA LYS A 25 7.15 -1.42 -13.49
C LYS A 25 5.79 -2.09 -13.33
N VAL A 26 5.11 -2.45 -14.43
CA VAL A 26 3.78 -3.10 -14.40
C VAL A 26 3.84 -4.46 -13.69
N LEU A 27 4.88 -5.26 -13.93
CA LEU A 27 5.13 -6.49 -13.17
C LEU A 27 5.48 -6.23 -11.70
N SER A 28 6.07 -5.08 -11.37
CA SER A 28 6.34 -4.69 -9.98
C SER A 28 5.14 -4.07 -9.25
N TYR A 29 4.10 -3.67 -9.97
CA TYR A 29 2.86 -3.12 -9.41
C TYR A 29 1.94 -4.22 -8.84
N GLY A 30 2.11 -5.48 -9.24
CA GLY A 30 1.29 -6.60 -8.77
C GLY A 30 1.57 -7.09 -7.33
N GLY A 31 2.13 -6.28 -6.44
CA GLY A 31 2.37 -6.72 -5.05
C GLY A 31 3.48 -6.02 -4.27
N ARG A 32 3.91 -4.82 -4.66
CA ARG A 32 4.79 -4.04 -3.79
C ARG A 32 3.95 -3.12 -2.91
N ILE A 33 3.56 -3.65 -1.76
CA ILE A 33 3.40 -2.81 -0.58
C ILE A 33 4.69 -1.99 -0.48
N GLU A 34 4.60 -0.67 -0.60
CA GLU A 34 5.79 0.18 -0.55
C GLU A 34 6.51 -0.10 0.76
N ARG A 35 7.79 -0.45 0.67
CA ARG A 35 8.61 -0.96 1.79
C ARG A 35 8.72 0.01 2.97
N ASP A 36 8.33 1.27 2.76
CA ASP A 36 8.40 2.29 3.79
C ASP A 36 7.20 2.24 4.75
N PHE A 37 6.09 1.56 4.41
CA PHE A 37 4.84 1.46 5.21
C PHE A 37 4.34 2.80 5.80
N GLN A 38 4.88 3.93 5.34
CA GLN A 38 4.54 5.25 5.82
C GLN A 38 3.18 5.65 5.26
N GLY A 39 2.25 5.95 6.16
CA GLY A 39 0.86 6.24 5.80
C GLY A 39 0.00 4.99 5.60
N CYS A 40 0.53 3.78 5.85
CA CYS A 40 -0.31 2.58 5.95
C CYS A 40 -1.07 2.58 7.28
N TYR A 41 -2.29 2.09 7.26
CA TYR A 41 -3.10 1.86 8.47
C TYR A 41 -3.99 0.64 8.26
N ILE A 42 -4.37 -0.01 9.36
CA ILE A 42 -5.29 -1.14 9.32
C ILE A 42 -6.61 -0.69 9.93
N ILE A 43 -7.71 -0.93 9.24
CA ILE A 43 -9.05 -0.82 9.81
C ILE A 43 -9.47 -2.23 10.24
N SER A 44 -9.66 -2.43 11.54
CA SER A 44 -10.11 -3.72 12.09
C SER A 44 -11.59 -3.66 12.41
N TYR A 45 -12.37 -4.51 11.76
CA TYR A 45 -13.77 -4.78 12.06
C TYR A 45 -13.90 -6.08 12.87
N PRO A 46 -15.07 -6.37 13.48
CA PRO A 46 -15.25 -7.57 14.29
C PRO A 46 -15.12 -8.88 13.49
N LYS A 47 -15.30 -8.84 12.17
CA LYS A 47 -15.31 -10.02 11.28
C LYS A 47 -14.27 -9.96 10.16
N SER A 48 -13.61 -8.81 9.96
CA SER A 48 -12.68 -8.59 8.86
C SER A 48 -11.67 -7.52 9.25
N ALA A 49 -10.54 -7.50 8.58
CA ALA A 49 -9.60 -6.38 8.68
C ALA A 49 -9.14 -5.97 7.28
N GLU A 50 -9.00 -4.67 7.11
CA GLU A 50 -8.56 -4.07 5.86
C GLU A 50 -7.22 -3.36 6.09
N LEU A 51 -6.18 -3.73 5.36
CA LEU A 51 -4.93 -2.99 5.27
C LEU A 51 -5.06 -1.93 4.18
N HIS A 52 -4.98 -0.66 4.59
CA HIS A 52 -4.99 0.48 3.69
C HIS A 52 -3.55 0.93 3.44
N ASN A 53 -3.13 0.90 2.18
CA ASN A 53 -1.82 1.34 1.72
C ASN A 53 -1.99 2.34 0.58
N LYS A 54 -1.83 3.64 0.89
CA LYS A 54 -1.76 4.74 -0.10
C LYS A 54 -2.85 4.71 -1.19
N GLY A 55 -4.09 4.45 -0.78
CA GLY A 55 -5.27 4.44 -1.67
C GLY A 55 -5.72 3.06 -2.10
N GLU A 56 -4.95 2.01 -1.83
CA GLU A 56 -5.36 0.61 -2.01
C GLU A 56 -5.77 0.01 -0.68
N ALA A 57 -6.83 -0.82 -0.69
CA ALA A 57 -7.32 -1.53 0.48
C ALA A 57 -7.26 -3.04 0.20
N PHE A 58 -6.69 -3.79 1.14
CA PHE A 58 -6.51 -5.23 1.07
C PHE A 58 -7.17 -5.91 2.26
N ASP A 59 -8.04 -6.88 2.01
CA ASP A 59 -8.58 -7.72 3.07
C ASP A 59 -7.47 -8.63 3.61
N ILE A 60 -7.25 -8.59 4.93
CA ILE A 60 -6.22 -9.36 5.61
C ILE A 60 -6.77 -10.01 6.89
N ASP A 61 -6.16 -11.12 7.29
CA ASP A 61 -6.19 -11.56 8.67
C ASP A 61 -5.05 -10.87 9.43
N ILE A 62 -5.36 -10.20 10.54
CA ILE A 62 -4.38 -9.42 11.31
C ILE A 62 -3.30 -10.33 11.88
N ASP A 63 -3.69 -11.50 12.38
CA ASP A 63 -2.76 -12.40 13.06
C ASP A 63 -1.82 -13.05 12.04
N GLU A 64 -2.36 -13.59 10.95
CA GLU A 64 -1.57 -14.13 9.84
C GLU A 64 -0.64 -13.08 9.22
N PHE A 65 -1.13 -11.85 9.02
CA PHE A 65 -0.35 -10.76 8.45
C PHE A 65 0.89 -10.42 9.30
N PHE A 66 0.73 -10.36 10.63
CA PHE A 66 1.84 -10.06 11.54
C PHE A 66 2.73 -11.27 11.84
N GLU A 67 2.23 -12.51 11.68
CA GLU A 67 3.08 -13.71 11.69
C GLU A 67 4.03 -13.72 10.50
N LEU A 68 3.53 -13.40 9.30
CA LEU A 68 4.35 -13.28 8.09
C LEU A 68 5.25 -12.04 8.12
N ASN A 69 4.84 -10.96 8.80
CA ASN A 69 5.55 -9.68 8.84
C ASN A 69 5.75 -9.15 10.27
N PRO A 70 6.48 -9.85 11.15
CA PRO A 70 6.60 -9.49 12.57
C PRO A 70 7.26 -8.12 12.78
N LYS A 71 8.08 -7.67 11.82
CA LYS A 71 8.77 -6.36 11.84
C LYS A 71 7.83 -5.16 11.70
N LEU A 72 6.58 -5.39 11.28
CA LEU A 72 5.57 -4.35 11.09
C LEU A 72 4.63 -4.24 12.29
N LYS A 73 4.65 -5.24 13.18
CA LYS A 73 3.87 -5.24 14.41
C LYS A 73 4.27 -4.02 15.25
N GLY A 74 3.29 -3.15 15.54
CA GLY A 74 3.50 -1.88 16.26
C GLY A 74 3.97 -0.69 15.41
N LYS A 75 4.31 -0.89 14.12
CA LYS A 75 4.62 0.22 13.19
C LYS A 75 3.39 0.70 12.44
N ILE A 76 2.49 -0.22 12.11
CA ILE A 76 1.24 0.10 11.43
C ILE A 76 0.15 0.35 12.48
N PRO A 77 -0.49 1.52 12.50
CA PRO A 77 -1.60 1.80 13.41
C PRO A 77 -2.83 0.98 13.04
N ILE A 78 -3.50 0.44 14.06
CA ILE A 78 -4.73 -0.34 13.93
C ILE A 78 -5.89 0.48 14.50
N GLU A 79 -6.83 0.89 13.65
CA GLU A 79 -8.05 1.57 14.03
C GLU A 79 -9.17 0.53 14.19
N LYS A 80 -9.57 0.25 15.44
CA LYS A 80 -10.63 -0.71 15.74
C LYS A 80 -12.01 -0.08 15.57
N ARG A 81 -12.88 -0.76 14.84
CA ARG A 81 -14.21 -0.27 14.44
C ARG A 81 -15.23 -1.38 14.64
N LEU A 82 -16.48 -0.99 14.92
CA LEU A 82 -17.59 -1.93 15.08
C LEU A 82 -18.24 -2.29 13.73
N GLY A 83 -17.94 -1.53 12.67
CA GLY A 83 -18.57 -1.69 11.37
C GLY A 83 -20.00 -1.14 11.33
N ILE A 84 -20.65 -1.37 10.20
CA ILE A 84 -22.05 -0.99 10.01
C ILE A 84 -22.91 -1.96 10.84
N ARG A 85 -23.55 -1.45 11.91
CA ARG A 85 -24.39 -2.26 12.81
C ARG A 85 -25.73 -2.64 12.20
N ASP A 86 -26.30 -1.74 11.40
CA ASP A 86 -27.63 -1.88 10.78
C ASP A 86 -27.56 -1.45 9.31
N ASN A 87 -28.32 -2.08 8.41
CA ASN A 87 -28.43 -1.72 6.98
C ASN A 87 -29.21 -0.41 6.71
N ASN A 88 -29.17 0.53 7.64
CA ASN A 88 -29.85 1.81 7.52
C ASN A 88 -28.99 2.78 6.69
N SER A 89 -29.59 3.66 5.88
CA SER A 89 -28.83 4.61 5.06
C SER A 89 -27.96 5.56 5.90
N LEU A 90 -28.43 5.92 7.09
CA LEU A 90 -27.72 6.80 8.03
C LEU A 90 -26.45 6.16 8.61
N SER A 91 -26.45 4.86 8.91
CA SER A 91 -25.27 4.17 9.45
C SER A 91 -24.17 4.05 8.39
N VAL A 92 -24.55 3.85 7.13
CA VAL A 92 -23.64 3.85 5.98
C VAL A 92 -22.98 5.22 5.80
N GLU A 93 -23.76 6.30 5.85
CA GLU A 93 -23.21 7.65 5.72
C GLU A 93 -22.23 8.02 6.84
N ILE A 94 -22.53 7.61 8.08
CA ILE A 94 -21.65 7.84 9.22
C ILE A 94 -20.34 7.06 9.02
N GLU A 95 -20.40 5.80 8.62
CA GLU A 95 -19.21 5.00 8.35
C GLU A 95 -18.36 5.60 7.23
N LEU A 96 -18.98 6.08 6.14
CA LEU A 96 -18.28 6.76 5.04
C LEU A 96 -17.61 8.06 5.49
N LYS A 97 -18.29 8.89 6.29
CA LYS A 97 -17.71 10.13 6.83
C LYS A 97 -16.49 9.84 7.69
N GLU A 98 -16.57 8.81 8.51
CA GLU A 98 -15.49 8.40 9.38
C GLU A 98 -14.31 7.76 8.62
N ARG A 99 -14.57 6.92 7.61
CA ARG A 99 -13.53 6.40 6.69
C ARG A 99 -12.76 7.56 6.05
N LYS A 100 -13.46 8.61 5.57
CA LYS A 100 -12.82 9.82 5.03
C LYS A 100 -11.98 10.59 6.07
N LYS A 101 -12.34 10.57 7.36
CA LYS A 101 -11.53 11.18 8.43
C LYS A 101 -10.24 10.41 8.66
N ILE A 102 -10.32 9.08 8.69
CA ILE A 102 -9.15 8.19 8.85
C ILE A 102 -8.21 8.36 7.67
N GLU A 103 -8.75 8.33 6.45
CA GLU A 103 -7.97 8.55 5.23
C GLU A 103 -7.25 9.91 5.28
N LYS A 104 -7.92 10.99 5.69
CA LYS A 104 -7.26 12.31 5.87
C LYS A 104 -6.18 12.29 6.96
N LYS A 105 -6.42 11.61 8.08
CA LYS A 105 -5.47 11.50 9.20
C LYS A 105 -4.15 10.86 8.77
N TYR A 106 -4.21 9.84 7.92
CA TYR A 106 -3.03 9.08 7.49
C TYR A 106 -2.50 9.46 6.10
N SER A 107 -3.29 10.12 5.25
CA SER A 107 -2.84 10.64 3.95
C SER A 107 -2.10 11.97 4.06
N THR A 108 -2.35 12.75 5.11
CA THR A 108 -1.58 13.98 5.32
C THR A 108 -0.15 13.57 5.63
N PRO A 109 0.84 13.88 4.77
CA PRO A 109 2.23 13.64 5.14
C PRO A 109 2.44 14.45 6.42
N ILE A 110 2.84 13.77 7.51
CA ILE A 110 3.41 14.46 8.66
C ILE A 110 4.48 15.33 8.04
N LYS A 111 4.25 16.65 7.95
CA LYS A 111 5.29 17.61 7.60
C LYS A 111 6.37 17.30 8.61
N GLN A 112 7.41 16.59 8.19
CA GLN A 112 8.54 16.31 9.04
C GLN A 112 8.97 17.69 9.50
N LYS A 113 8.77 18.01 10.78
CA LYS A 113 9.34 19.22 11.37
C LYS A 113 10.82 19.07 11.06
N GLY A 114 11.31 19.89 10.13
CA GLY A 114 12.67 19.81 9.63
C GLY A 114 13.58 19.66 10.83
N LYS A 115 14.36 18.58 10.83
CA LYS A 115 15.35 18.29 11.86
C LYS A 115 16.23 19.54 11.93
N LYS A 116 16.00 20.40 12.93
CA LYS A 116 16.78 21.62 13.14
C LYS A 116 18.22 21.11 13.29
N ARG A 117 19.07 21.36 12.29
CA ARG A 117 20.49 21.04 12.40
C ARG A 117 20.95 21.73 13.69
N ARG A 118 21.44 20.94 14.65
CA ARG A 118 22.24 21.52 15.72
C ARG A 118 23.50 22.01 15.00
N GLU A 119 23.65 23.32 14.93
CA GLU A 119 24.95 23.92 14.67
C GLU A 119 25.76 23.58 15.91
N ASP A 120 26.72 22.68 15.74
CA ASP A 120 27.73 22.41 16.75
C ASP A 120 28.60 23.68 16.84
N VAL A 121 28.63 24.26 18.04
CA VAL A 121 29.53 25.37 18.45
C VAL A 121 30.83 24.79 18.94
#